data_AF-A0A1V4SS46-F1
#
_entry.id   AF-A0A1V4SS46-F1
#
_cell.length_a   1.000
_cell.length_b   1.000
_cell.length_c   1.000
_cell.angle_alpha   90.00
_cell.angle_beta   90.00
_cell.angle_gamma   90.00
#
_symmetry.space_group_name_H-M   'P 1'
#
loop_
_entity.id
_entity.type
_entity.pdbx_description
1 polymer ?
#
loop_
_entity_poly.entity_id
_entity_poly.type
_entity_poly.pdbx_seq_one_letter_code
_entity_poly.pdbx_strand_id
1 'polypeptide(L)'
;MYNLATLLDASILGGTNIPFSNNGPLVGGITHTAGATTIVVPTTGNYQIIYGASFTAGIGAAIAIAVNGTVNAATSVSALVATGEISGNTILPLNAGDSITLRNNSLIAITLTIAPNVSAQLDILLLD
;
A
#
# COMPACT_ATOMS: atom_id res chain seq x y z
N MET A 1 -7.29 -5.60 0.68
CA MET A 1 -7.80 -4.30 1.21
C MET A 1 -7.77 -3.26 0.11
N TYR A 2 -8.58 -2.18 0.19
CA TYR A 2 -8.62 -1.17 -0.88
C TYR A 2 -8.94 0.24 -0.38
N ASN A 3 -8.56 1.23 -1.19
CA ASN A 3 -8.79 2.65 -0.93
C ASN A 3 -9.69 3.27 -2.00
N LEU A 4 -10.71 4.00 -1.55
CA LEU A 4 -11.56 4.87 -2.35
C LEU A 4 -11.28 6.31 -1.91
N ALA A 5 -10.29 6.93 -2.53
CA ALA A 5 -9.89 8.29 -2.19
C ALA A 5 -11.01 9.30 -2.50
N THR A 6 -11.07 10.37 -1.72
CA THR A 6 -11.87 11.56 -1.96
C THR A 6 -11.00 12.70 -2.49
N LEU A 7 -11.63 13.79 -2.93
CA LEU A 7 -10.91 15.00 -3.32
C LEU A 7 -10.02 15.57 -2.21
N LEU A 8 -10.30 15.26 -0.94
CA LEU A 8 -9.57 15.80 0.21
C LEU A 8 -8.33 14.97 0.58
N ASP A 9 -8.26 13.70 0.15
CA ASP A 9 -7.23 12.75 0.59
C ASP A 9 -6.51 12.04 -0.58
N ALA A 10 -6.86 12.35 -1.83
CA ALA A 10 -6.22 11.75 -3.01
C ALA A 10 -4.75 12.12 -3.18
N SER A 11 -4.29 13.22 -2.58
CA SER A 11 -2.87 13.62 -2.64
C SER A 11 -2.09 12.98 -1.52
N ILE A 12 -1.22 12.03 -1.87
CA ILE A 12 -0.30 11.38 -0.94
C ILE A 12 1.07 12.02 -1.08
N LEU A 13 1.50 12.76 -0.06
CA LEU A 13 2.79 13.42 -0.04
C LEU A 13 3.94 12.41 -0.08
N GLY A 14 5.10 12.87 -0.55
CA GLY A 14 6.33 12.08 -0.49
C GLY A 14 6.65 11.63 0.95
N GLY A 15 6.99 10.37 1.13
CA GLY A 15 7.32 9.76 2.42
C GLY A 15 6.12 9.35 3.26
N THR A 16 4.88 9.66 2.87
CA THR A 16 3.68 9.31 3.65
C THR A 16 3.08 7.97 3.22
N ASN A 17 2.35 7.34 4.14
CA ASN A 17 1.66 6.08 3.86
C ASN A 17 0.33 6.34 3.16
N ILE A 18 -0.04 5.41 2.27
CA ILE A 18 -1.32 5.41 1.56
C ILE A 18 -2.38 4.78 2.48
N PRO A 19 -3.51 5.46 2.76
CA PRO A 19 -4.58 4.89 3.56
C PRO A 19 -5.38 3.85 2.77
N PHE A 20 -6.10 2.98 3.48
CA PHE A 20 -7.09 2.08 2.90
C PHE A 20 -8.45 2.33 3.52
N SER A 21 -9.32 3.05 2.81
CA SER A 21 -10.67 3.39 3.30
C SER A 21 -11.54 2.17 3.63
N ASN A 22 -11.26 0.99 3.06
CA ASN A 22 -12.12 -0.18 3.19
C ASN A 22 -11.34 -1.49 3.40
N ASN A 23 -11.96 -2.39 4.15
CA ASN A 23 -11.53 -3.77 4.27
C ASN A 23 -12.13 -4.61 3.14
N GLY A 24 -11.30 -5.52 2.61
CA GLY A 24 -11.80 -6.72 1.94
C GLY A 24 -12.02 -7.84 2.96
N PRO A 25 -11.98 -9.11 2.53
CA PRO A 25 -11.91 -10.24 3.46
C PRO A 25 -10.67 -10.12 4.36
N LEU A 26 -10.88 -10.16 5.67
CA LEU A 26 -9.82 -10.28 6.66
C LEU A 26 -9.83 -11.70 7.22
N VAL A 27 -8.91 -12.53 6.72
CA VAL A 27 -8.78 -13.94 7.08
C VAL A 27 -7.47 -14.19 7.83
N GLY A 28 -7.41 -15.28 8.60
CA GLY A 28 -6.18 -15.70 9.28
C GLY A 28 -5.75 -14.81 10.44
N GLY A 29 -6.57 -13.84 10.88
CA GLY A 29 -6.26 -12.95 12.01
C GLY A 29 -5.55 -11.64 11.64
N ILE A 30 -5.34 -11.37 10.35
CA ILE A 30 -4.84 -10.07 9.88
C ILE A 30 -5.80 -8.97 10.32
N THR A 31 -5.28 -7.92 10.95
CA THR A 31 -6.09 -6.80 11.43
C THR A 31 -5.79 -5.51 10.67
N HIS A 32 -6.86 -4.79 10.35
CA HIS A 32 -6.80 -3.45 9.76
C HIS A 32 -8.07 -2.67 10.13
N THR A 33 -7.89 -1.41 10.51
CA THR A 33 -8.97 -0.46 10.75
C THR A 33 -9.23 0.34 9.48
N ALA A 34 -10.44 0.28 8.92
CA ALA A 34 -10.82 1.07 7.75
C ALA A 34 -10.47 2.57 7.90
N GLY A 35 -9.82 3.14 6.89
CA GLY A 35 -9.27 4.50 6.90
C GLY A 35 -7.85 4.62 7.46
N ALA A 36 -7.31 3.57 8.09
CA ALA A 36 -5.92 3.55 8.54
C ALA A 36 -4.95 3.23 7.39
N THR A 37 -3.66 3.33 7.70
CA THR A 37 -2.57 2.96 6.78
C THR A 37 -1.89 1.65 7.17
N THR A 38 -2.11 1.19 8.42
CA THR A 38 -1.36 0.11 9.06
C THR A 38 -2.14 -1.19 9.08
N ILE A 39 -1.55 -2.24 8.54
CA ILE A 39 -2.01 -3.63 8.63
C ILE A 39 -1.11 -4.36 9.63
N VAL A 40 -1.67 -5.17 10.53
CA VAL A 40 -0.88 -5.96 11.48
C VAL A 40 -1.00 -7.44 11.15
N VAL A 41 0.14 -8.13 11.06
CA VAL A 41 0.18 -9.58 10.84
C VAL A 41 0.07 -10.35 12.17
N PRO A 42 -0.71 -11.45 12.19
CA PRO A 42 -1.00 -12.16 13.44
C PRO A 42 0.04 -13.22 13.81
N THR A 43 0.79 -13.74 12.84
CA THR A 43 1.68 -14.89 13.00
C THR A 43 3.01 -14.67 12.29
N THR A 44 4.06 -15.37 12.72
CA THR A 44 5.34 -15.40 12.01
C THR A 44 5.25 -16.36 10.83
N GLY A 45 5.77 -15.97 9.67
CA GLY A 45 5.81 -16.80 8.46
C GLY A 45 6.20 -16.00 7.22
N ASN A 46 6.19 -16.63 6.04
CA ASN A 46 6.38 -15.91 4.78
C ASN A 46 5.04 -15.42 4.23
N TYR A 47 4.98 -14.14 3.92
CA TYR A 47 3.78 -13.50 3.40
C TYR A 47 3.99 -13.04 1.96
N GLN A 48 3.09 -13.46 1.07
CA GLN A 48 2.93 -12.83 -0.22
C GLN A 48 2.18 -11.50 -0.04
N ILE A 49 2.75 -10.43 -0.59
CA ILE A 49 2.18 -9.08 -0.57
C ILE A 49 2.06 -8.58 -2.01
N ILE A 50 0.82 -8.37 -2.45
CA ILE A 50 0.50 -7.78 -3.75
C ILE A 50 -0.07 -6.39 -3.48
N TYR A 51 0.47 -5.38 -4.14
CA TYR A 51 0.10 -3.99 -3.89
C TYR A 51 0.06 -3.19 -5.18
N GLY A 52 -0.72 -2.11 -5.18
CA GLY A 52 -0.76 -1.19 -6.30
C GLY A 52 -1.49 0.11 -5.99
N ALA A 53 -1.31 1.07 -6.89
CA ALA A 53 -1.97 2.37 -6.85
C ALA A 53 -2.31 2.84 -8.26
N SER A 54 -3.51 3.42 -8.41
CA SER A 54 -3.99 4.07 -9.62
C SER A 54 -3.99 5.58 -9.38
N PHE A 55 -3.45 6.36 -10.33
CA PHE A 55 -3.14 7.77 -10.13
C PHE A 55 -3.37 8.63 -11.37
N THR A 56 -3.61 9.92 -11.15
CA THR A 56 -3.84 10.96 -12.16
C THR A 56 -2.68 11.96 -12.29
N ALA A 57 -1.75 11.97 -11.33
CA ALA A 57 -0.47 12.66 -11.40
C ALA A 57 0.57 11.91 -10.57
N GLY A 58 1.65 11.42 -11.18
CA GLY A 58 2.62 10.61 -10.44
C GLY A 58 4.05 10.56 -10.99
N ILE A 59 4.42 11.28 -12.05
CA ILE A 59 5.78 11.20 -12.62
C ILE A 59 6.83 11.48 -11.54
N GLY A 60 7.71 10.50 -11.31
CA GLY A 60 8.79 10.59 -10.34
C GLY A 60 8.39 10.20 -8.90
N ALA A 61 7.10 9.93 -8.65
CA ALA A 61 6.68 9.28 -7.42
C ALA A 61 6.97 7.77 -7.46
N ALA A 62 7.00 7.14 -6.29
CA ALA A 62 7.18 5.69 -6.19
C ALA A 62 6.37 5.14 -5.01
N ILE A 63 5.88 3.92 -5.12
CA ILE A 63 5.29 3.18 -3.99
C ILE A 63 6.22 2.06 -3.55
N ALA A 64 6.22 1.75 -2.26
CA ALA A 64 6.95 0.61 -1.70
C ALA A 64 6.27 0.08 -0.43
N ILE A 65 6.54 -1.17 -0.08
CA ILE A 65 6.15 -1.75 1.19
C ILE A 65 7.12 -1.31 2.28
N ALA A 66 6.58 -0.84 3.40
CA ALA A 66 7.35 -0.64 4.62
C ALA A 66 6.86 -1.57 5.73
N VAL A 67 7.82 -2.25 6.38
CA VAL A 67 7.62 -3.12 7.54
C VAL A 67 8.13 -2.40 8.77
N ASN A 68 7.28 -2.23 9.78
CA ASN A 68 7.61 -1.49 11.01
C ASN A 68 8.21 -0.11 10.74
N GLY A 69 7.64 0.58 9.75
CA GLY A 69 8.07 1.91 9.32
C GLY A 69 9.31 1.96 8.43
N THR A 70 10.02 0.84 8.24
CA THR A 70 11.22 0.74 7.39
C THR A 70 10.85 0.26 6.00
N VAL A 71 11.19 1.04 4.97
CA VAL A 71 10.91 0.68 3.57
C VAL A 71 11.80 -0.48 3.13
N ASN A 72 11.20 -1.47 2.48
CA ASN A 72 11.93 -2.49 1.76
C ASN A 72 12.23 -2.00 0.32
N ALA A 73 13.49 -1.65 0.05
CA ALA A 73 13.91 -1.10 -1.24
C ALA A 73 13.63 -2.03 -2.44
N ALA A 74 13.58 -3.35 -2.24
CA ALA A 74 13.27 -4.31 -3.30
C ALA A 74 11.80 -4.28 -3.75
N THR A 75 10.94 -3.54 -3.03
CA THR A 75 9.52 -3.38 -3.33
C THR A 75 9.19 -2.02 -3.96
N SER A 76 10.20 -1.23 -4.32
CA SER A 76 9.96 0.10 -4.89
C SER A 76 9.50 0.01 -6.35
N VAL A 77 8.36 0.60 -6.64
CA VAL A 77 7.79 0.70 -8.01
C VAL A 77 7.55 2.17 -8.34
N SER A 78 8.20 2.65 -9.41
CA SER A 78 8.15 4.07 -9.79
C SER A 78 7.04 4.34 -10.81
N ALA A 79 6.33 5.46 -10.63
CA ALA A 79 5.44 6.00 -11.65
C ALA A 79 6.27 6.80 -12.68
N LEU A 80 6.34 6.28 -13.90
CA LEU A 80 7.11 6.87 -15.01
C LEU A 80 6.23 7.65 -16.01
N VAL A 81 4.92 7.64 -15.79
CA VAL A 81 3.91 8.31 -16.62
C VAL A 81 3.08 9.27 -15.77
N ALA A 82 2.40 10.23 -16.40
CA ALA A 82 1.58 11.22 -15.70
C ALA A 82 0.38 10.58 -14.99
N THR A 83 -0.36 9.75 -15.72
CA THR A 83 -1.56 9.05 -15.27
C THR A 83 -1.38 7.57 -15.58
N GLY A 84 -1.77 6.71 -14.66
CA GLY A 84 -1.68 5.28 -14.87
C GLY A 84 -1.83 4.50 -13.59
N GLU A 85 -1.27 3.29 -13.62
CA GLU A 85 -1.31 2.35 -12.51
C GLU A 85 0.10 1.77 -12.33
N ILE A 86 0.46 1.55 -11.08
CA ILE A 86 1.71 0.87 -10.69
C ILE A 86 1.37 -0.23 -9.70
N SER A 87 2.06 -1.36 -9.83
CA SER A 87 1.84 -2.51 -8.95
C SER A 87 3.12 -3.30 -8.72
N GLY A 88 3.13 -4.07 -7.65
CA GLY A 88 4.22 -4.98 -7.30
C GLY A 88 3.71 -6.21 -6.56
N ASN A 89 4.56 -7.24 -6.55
CA ASN A 89 4.34 -8.50 -5.85
C ASN A 89 5.65 -8.90 -5.18
N THR A 90 5.60 -9.29 -3.91
CA THR A 90 6.78 -9.69 -3.16
C THR A 90 6.43 -10.76 -2.14
N ILE A 91 7.43 -11.51 -1.68
CA ILE A 91 7.31 -12.43 -0.55
C ILE A 91 8.29 -11.94 0.52
N LEU A 92 7.78 -11.65 1.71
CA LEU A 92 8.58 -11.18 2.84
C LEU A 92 8.41 -12.10 4.04
N PRO A 93 9.50 -12.45 4.76
CA PRO A 93 9.39 -13.04 6.08
C PRO A 93 8.92 -11.96 7.06
N LEU A 94 7.83 -12.22 7.78
CA LEU A 94 7.28 -11.31 8.80
C LEU A 94 7.15 -12.06 10.13
N ASN A 95 7.25 -11.31 11.22
CA ASN A 95 7.00 -11.81 12.57
C ASN A 95 5.60 -11.42 13.04
N ALA A 96 5.03 -12.24 13.93
CA ALA A 96 3.78 -11.89 14.61
C ALA A 96 3.85 -10.49 15.23
N GLY A 97 2.87 -9.64 14.92
CA GLY A 97 2.81 -8.26 15.36
C GLY A 97 3.49 -7.25 14.43
N ASP A 98 4.18 -7.69 13.36
CA ASP A 98 4.75 -6.77 12.37
C ASP A 98 3.65 -5.92 11.71
N SER A 99 4.00 -4.66 11.48
CA SER A 99 3.13 -3.67 10.86
C SER A 99 3.53 -3.43 9.40
N ILE A 100 2.58 -3.55 8.49
CA ILE A 100 2.75 -3.36 7.05
C ILE A 100 2.03 -2.09 6.62
N THR A 101 2.71 -1.28 5.82
CA THR A 101 2.15 -0.08 5.20
C THR A 101 2.58 0.00 3.74
N LEU A 102 1.71 0.53 2.88
CA LEU A 102 2.09 0.96 1.53
C LEU A 102 2.50 2.44 1.60
N ARG A 103 3.72 2.77 1.18
CA ARG A 103 4.28 4.12 1.30
C ARG A 103 4.54 4.73 -0.06
N ASN A 104 4.27 6.03 -0.21
CA ASN A 104 4.88 6.84 -1.26
C ASN A 104 6.39 7.01 -0.93
N ASN A 105 7.22 6.11 -1.46
CA ASN A 105 8.66 6.05 -1.24
C ASN A 105 9.43 7.03 -2.15
N SER A 106 9.00 8.28 -2.18
CA SER A 106 9.63 9.33 -2.96
C SER A 106 9.52 10.68 -2.25
N LEU A 107 10.12 11.72 -2.82
CA LEU A 107 9.91 13.11 -2.39
C LEU A 107 8.77 13.81 -3.15
N ILE A 108 8.19 13.14 -4.14
CA ILE A 108 7.17 13.69 -5.03
C ILE A 108 5.80 13.20 -4.56
N ALA A 109 4.83 14.09 -4.48
CA ALA A 109 3.46 13.70 -4.19
C ALA A 109 2.87 12.89 -5.35
N ILE A 110 2.07 11.88 -5.03
CA ILE A 110 1.24 11.15 -5.99
C ILE A 110 -0.22 11.53 -5.77
N THR A 111 -0.92 11.92 -6.83
CA THR A 111 -2.36 12.18 -6.80
C THR A 111 -3.08 10.94 -7.30
N LEU A 112 -3.71 10.22 -6.39
CA LEU A 112 -4.44 8.99 -6.69
C LEU A 112 -5.73 9.28 -7.49
N THR A 113 -6.29 8.25 -8.13
CA THR A 113 -7.67 8.32 -8.62
C THR A 113 -8.65 8.45 -7.44
N ILE A 114 -9.84 8.97 -7.69
CA ILE A 114 -10.89 9.11 -6.66
C ILE A 114 -12.04 8.13 -6.89
N ALA A 115 -12.82 7.92 -5.84
CA ALA A 115 -14.07 7.18 -5.88
C ALA A 115 -14.95 7.64 -7.06
N PRO A 116 -15.60 6.71 -7.79
CA PRO A 116 -15.77 5.29 -7.46
C PRO A 116 -14.60 4.38 -7.84
N ASN A 117 -13.50 4.91 -8.39
CA ASN A 117 -12.35 4.10 -8.74
C ASN A 117 -11.57 3.67 -7.49
N VAL A 118 -11.05 2.43 -7.51
CA VAL A 118 -10.07 1.99 -6.52
C VAL A 118 -8.75 2.71 -6.81
N SER A 119 -8.27 3.39 -5.77
CA SER A 119 -7.10 4.27 -5.83
C SER A 119 -5.82 3.59 -5.34
N ALA A 120 -5.97 2.63 -4.43
CA ALA A 120 -4.90 1.75 -3.98
C ALA A 120 -5.48 0.42 -3.50
N GLN A 121 -4.69 -0.63 -3.62
CA GLN A 121 -5.04 -1.96 -3.12
C GLN A 121 -3.82 -2.66 -2.52
N LEU A 122 -4.09 -3.52 -1.55
CA LEU A 122 -3.06 -4.33 -0.91
C LEU A 122 -3.66 -5.64 -0.40
N ASP A 123 -3.12 -6.76 -0.87
CA ASP A 123 -3.49 -8.11 -0.47
C ASP A 123 -2.29 -8.79 0.20
N ILE A 124 -2.56 -9.45 1.33
CA ILE A 124 -1.57 -10.15 2.13
C ILE A 124 -2.05 -11.58 2.34
N LEU A 125 -1.21 -12.55 2.00
CA LEU A 125 -1.47 -13.98 2.15
C LEU A 125 -0.30 -14.66 2.84
N LEU A 126 -0.57 -15.43 3.90
CA LEU A 126 0.41 -16.30 4.53
C LEU A 126 0.66 -17.53 3.65
N LEU A 127 1.92 -17.91 3.45
CA LEU A 127 2.32 -19.02 2.60
C LEU A 127 2.72 -20.28 3.37
N ASP A 128 3.37 -20.14 4.53
CA ASP A 128 3.91 -21.23 5.35
C ASP A 128 4.06 -20.86 6.83
#